data_AF-A0AA40ST49-F1
#
_entry.id   AF-A0AA40ST49-F1
#
_cell.length_a   1.000
_cell.length_b   1.000
_cell.length_c   1.000
_cell.angle_alpha   90.00
_cell.angle_beta   90.00
_cell.angle_gamma   90.00
#
_symmetry.space_group_name_H-M   'P 1'
#
loop_
_entity.id
_entity.type
_entity.pdbx_description
1 polymer ?
#
loop_
_entity_poly.entity_id
_entity_poly.type
_entity_poly.pdbx_seq_one_letter_code
_entity_poly.pdbx_strand_id
1 'polypeptide(L)'
;MVIIYRCQIELHDSLYYATREIGRLYETEPIIHNYALCYALGLVDSQIYSTTVAEEHSYRYFCPEQVPKYDEHLTPLNQQNIYVTPARSLNHSSILNTWKYANNNYHVEMEKTQKNIPSFGRAKEIAAESIFEFFVISQKELKLPKWIRLGKWMSKAEVTVEPLPKHKISEGIFTCTHPLNPLDVMFNNQVISYDVVNMPPVSLIQNVQMRGQYYQFDGIQNLKIPARIEYRFRN
;
A
#
# COMPACT_ATOMS: atom_id res chain seq x y z
N MET A 1 7.02 17.08 -17.22
CA MET A 1 8.31 16.48 -16.78
C MET A 1 7.99 15.49 -15.68
N VAL A 2 8.51 14.26 -15.73
CA VAL A 2 8.21 13.28 -14.67
C VAL A 2 9.03 13.62 -13.42
N ILE A 3 8.39 13.61 -12.27
CA ILE A 3 8.98 13.80 -10.95
C ILE A 3 8.77 12.48 -10.21
N ILE A 4 9.82 11.97 -9.58
CA ILE A 4 9.75 10.74 -8.80
C ILE A 4 10.19 11.09 -7.38
N TYR A 5 9.32 10.82 -6.42
CA TYR A 5 9.59 11.01 -5.00
C TYR A 5 9.94 9.66 -4.38
N ARG A 6 11.01 9.63 -3.60
CA ARG A 6 11.27 8.58 -2.62
C ARG A 6 10.54 8.96 -1.34
N CYS A 7 9.61 8.10 -0.91
CA CYS A 7 8.83 8.32 0.27
C CYS A 7 9.18 7.25 1.32
N GLN A 8 9.34 7.68 2.56
CA GLN A 8 9.51 6.79 3.71
C GLN A 8 8.35 6.96 4.67
N ILE A 9 7.90 5.85 5.24
CA ILE A 9 6.89 5.81 6.29
C ILE A 9 7.55 5.29 7.55
N GLU A 10 7.46 6.06 8.63
CA GLU A 10 7.80 5.61 9.98
C GLU A 10 6.51 5.40 10.78
N LEU A 11 6.34 4.21 11.35
CA LEU A 11 5.17 3.89 12.17
C LEU A 11 5.30 4.49 13.57
N HIS A 12 4.30 5.25 14.00
CA HIS A 12 4.22 5.79 15.37
C HIS A 12 3.26 4.97 16.25
N ASP A 13 2.66 3.94 15.68
CA ASP A 13 1.74 3.01 16.34
C ASP A 13 1.81 1.65 15.63
N SER A 14 1.36 0.61 16.32
CA SER A 14 1.24 -0.75 15.81
C SER A 14 0.36 -0.82 14.56
N LEU A 15 0.88 -1.39 13.46
CA LEU A 15 0.16 -1.52 12.19
C LEU A 15 -0.45 -2.91 12.03
N TYR A 16 -1.78 -2.92 11.91
CA TYR A 16 -2.57 -4.13 11.71
C TYR A 16 -3.40 -4.12 10.43
N TYR A 17 -3.27 -5.15 9.62
CA TYR A 17 -4.27 -5.61 8.65
C TYR A 17 -3.99 -7.07 8.32
N ALA A 18 -5.05 -7.83 8.04
CA ALA A 18 -4.90 -9.27 7.80
C ALA A 18 -4.36 -9.52 6.39
N THR A 19 -3.11 -9.97 6.31
CA THR A 19 -2.50 -10.49 5.08
C THR A 19 -2.62 -12.01 5.00
N ARG A 20 -2.45 -12.67 6.14
CA ARG A 20 -2.64 -14.11 6.31
C ARG A 20 -3.53 -14.38 7.52
N GLU A 21 -4.38 -15.39 7.40
CA GLU A 21 -5.25 -15.85 8.48
C GLU A 21 -5.00 -17.36 8.71
N ILE A 22 -4.47 -17.70 9.88
CA ILE A 22 -4.15 -19.08 10.28
C ILE A 22 -4.95 -19.42 11.53
N GLY A 23 -6.17 -19.92 11.34
CA GLY A 23 -7.10 -20.21 12.43
C GLY A 23 -7.50 -18.94 13.18
N ARG A 24 -6.93 -18.71 14.37
CA ARG A 24 -7.17 -17.50 15.21
C ARG A 24 -5.97 -16.55 15.26
N LEU A 25 -4.93 -16.84 14.48
CA LEU A 25 -3.77 -15.97 14.29
C LEU A 25 -3.95 -15.18 13.00
N TYR A 26 -3.93 -13.86 13.12
CA TYR A 26 -3.99 -12.92 12.02
C TYR A 26 -2.63 -12.24 11.91
N GLU A 27 -2.02 -12.28 10.73
CA GLU A 27 -0.68 -11.77 10.52
C GLU A 27 -0.68 -10.61 9.51
N THR A 28 0.07 -9.56 9.85
CA THR A 28 0.44 -8.46 8.96
C THR A 28 1.83 -8.72 8.40
N GLU A 29 1.93 -8.99 7.10
CA GLU A 29 3.21 -9.02 6.38
C GLU A 29 3.84 -7.61 6.33
N PRO A 30 5.18 -7.48 6.30
CA PRO A 30 5.87 -6.20 6.32
C PRO A 30 5.89 -5.54 4.92
N ILE A 31 4.70 -5.34 4.33
CA ILE A 31 4.51 -4.78 2.99
C ILE A 31 3.18 -4.02 2.85
N ILE A 32 3.23 -2.74 2.52
CA ILE A 32 2.00 -1.92 2.40
C ILE A 32 1.58 -1.84 0.93
N HIS A 33 0.36 -2.27 0.64
CA HIS A 33 -0.18 -2.29 -0.72
C HIS A 33 -0.33 -0.87 -1.31
N ASN A 34 -0.05 -0.71 -2.61
CA ASN A 34 -0.12 0.60 -3.28
C ASN A 34 -1.51 1.24 -3.21
N TYR A 35 -2.56 0.45 -3.39
CA TYR A 35 -3.94 0.94 -3.27
C TYR A 35 -4.19 1.58 -1.91
N ALA A 36 -3.76 0.95 -0.81
CA ALA A 36 -3.92 1.49 0.54
C ALA A 36 -3.16 2.82 0.71
N LEU A 37 -1.95 2.92 0.14
CA LEU A 37 -1.16 4.15 0.16
C LEU A 37 -1.87 5.30 -0.58
N CYS A 38 -2.57 5.03 -1.68
CA CYS A 38 -3.32 6.06 -2.41
C CYS A 38 -4.39 6.72 -1.54
N TYR A 39 -5.14 5.92 -0.78
CA TYR A 39 -6.11 6.43 0.18
C TYR A 39 -5.43 7.16 1.34
N ALA A 40 -4.37 6.57 1.92
CA ALA A 40 -3.69 7.13 3.08
C ALA A 40 -3.02 8.49 2.78
N LEU A 41 -2.52 8.68 1.56
CA LEU A 41 -1.91 9.93 1.10
C LEU A 41 -2.94 11.00 0.69
N GLY A 42 -4.24 10.69 0.72
CA GLY A 42 -5.30 11.63 0.32
C GLY A 42 -5.30 11.94 -1.18
N LEU A 43 -4.85 10.99 -2.01
CA LEU A 43 -4.82 11.14 -3.46
C LEU A 43 -6.17 10.77 -4.11
N VAL A 44 -6.97 9.95 -3.44
CA VAL A 44 -8.31 9.53 -3.91
C VAL A 44 -9.36 10.57 -3.55
N ASP A 45 -10.28 10.83 -4.50
CA ASP A 45 -11.40 11.78 -4.35
C ASP A 45 -10.96 13.16 -3.84
N SER A 46 -9.92 13.71 -4.46
CA SER A 46 -9.27 14.94 -4.02
C SER A 46 -9.42 16.07 -5.03
N GLN A 47 -10.03 17.17 -4.60
CA GLN A 47 -10.12 18.39 -5.40
C GLN A 47 -8.73 18.99 -5.68
N ILE A 48 -7.81 18.90 -4.71
CA ILE A 48 -6.45 19.45 -4.80
C ILE A 48 -5.69 18.80 -5.97
N TYR A 49 -5.89 17.50 -6.18
CA TYR A 49 -5.21 16.73 -7.22
C TYR A 49 -6.05 16.53 -8.48
N SER A 50 -7.28 17.07 -8.53
CA SER A 50 -8.24 16.86 -9.62
C SER A 50 -8.52 15.36 -9.88
N THR A 51 -8.70 14.61 -8.80
CA THR A 51 -8.98 13.16 -8.77
C THR A 51 -10.37 12.86 -8.21
N THR A 52 -11.27 13.85 -8.27
CA THR A 52 -12.66 13.75 -7.80
C THR A 52 -13.41 12.69 -8.59
N VAL A 53 -14.24 11.92 -7.91
CA VAL A 53 -15.09 10.89 -8.51
C VAL A 53 -16.56 11.33 -8.51
N ALA A 54 -17.43 10.61 -9.22
CA ALA A 54 -18.87 10.87 -9.18
C ALA A 54 -19.41 10.74 -7.75
N GLU A 55 -20.51 11.44 -7.43
CA GLU A 55 -21.05 11.48 -6.07
C GLU A 55 -21.42 10.08 -5.55
N GLU A 56 -21.92 9.19 -6.41
CA GLU A 56 -22.20 7.79 -6.05
C GLU A 56 -20.95 7.01 -5.61
N HIS A 57 -19.77 7.45 -6.01
CA HIS A 57 -18.47 6.87 -5.72
C HIS A 57 -17.66 7.71 -4.74
N SER A 58 -18.22 8.77 -4.14
CA SER A 58 -17.44 9.63 -3.24
C SER A 58 -16.84 8.83 -2.08
N TYR A 59 -15.55 9.07 -1.83
CA TYR A 59 -14.84 8.45 -0.73
C TYR A 59 -15.13 9.23 0.56
N ARG A 60 -15.77 8.56 1.52
CA ARG A 60 -16.07 9.14 2.83
C ARG A 60 -15.31 8.38 3.92
N TYR A 61 -14.54 9.14 4.68
CA TYR A 61 -13.97 8.63 5.92
C TYR A 61 -15.11 8.45 6.93
N PHE A 62 -15.33 7.22 7.40
CA PHE A 62 -16.42 6.84 8.31
C PHE A 62 -17.80 6.68 7.63
N CYS A 63 -17.99 5.57 6.90
CA CYS A 63 -19.28 5.17 6.33
C CYS A 63 -19.79 3.86 6.96
N PRO A 64 -21.12 3.64 7.01
CA PRO A 64 -21.71 2.39 7.54
C PRO A 64 -21.28 1.14 6.77
N GLU A 65 -21.08 1.27 5.46
CA GLU A 65 -20.59 0.23 4.57
C GLU A 65 -19.36 0.73 3.83
N GLN A 66 -18.20 0.12 4.12
CA GLN A 66 -16.93 0.50 3.49
C GLN A 66 -16.49 -0.59 2.51
N VAL A 67 -17.08 -0.57 1.31
CA VAL A 67 -16.65 -1.41 0.19
C VAL A 67 -15.67 -0.60 -0.67
N PRO A 68 -14.40 -1.02 -0.81
CA PRO A 68 -13.44 -0.31 -1.64
C PRO A 68 -13.85 -0.35 -3.13
N LYS A 69 -13.98 0.83 -3.75
CA LYS A 69 -14.28 0.99 -5.18
C LYS A 69 -13.01 1.30 -5.97
N TYR A 70 -12.11 0.32 -6.03
CA TYR A 70 -10.74 0.57 -6.52
C TYR A 70 -10.70 1.08 -7.97
N ASP A 71 -11.53 0.51 -8.85
CA ASP A 71 -11.57 0.86 -10.28
C ASP A 71 -11.94 2.34 -10.46
N GLU A 72 -13.03 2.76 -9.84
CA GLU A 72 -13.54 4.13 -9.89
C GLU A 72 -12.61 5.13 -9.19
N HIS A 73 -11.98 4.71 -8.07
CA HIS A 73 -11.17 5.60 -7.23
C HIS A 73 -9.75 5.83 -7.74
N LEU A 74 -9.09 4.83 -8.34
CA LEU A 74 -7.70 5.01 -8.80
C LEU A 74 -7.60 5.31 -10.29
N THR A 75 -8.63 5.06 -11.10
CA THR A 75 -8.64 5.47 -12.52
C THR A 75 -8.38 6.98 -12.73
N PRO A 76 -8.94 7.90 -11.93
CA PRO A 76 -8.61 9.34 -12.03
C PRO A 76 -7.12 9.65 -11.79
N LEU A 77 -6.40 8.83 -11.01
CA LEU A 77 -4.97 9.01 -10.79
C LEU A 77 -4.17 8.77 -12.07
N ASN A 78 -4.57 7.80 -12.89
CA ASN A 78 -3.96 7.56 -14.20
C ASN A 78 -4.10 8.79 -15.10
N GLN A 79 -5.27 9.43 -15.11
CA GLN A 79 -5.53 10.66 -15.89
C GLN A 79 -4.63 11.82 -15.46
N GLN A 80 -4.32 11.90 -14.17
CA GLN A 80 -3.37 12.89 -13.62
C GLN A 80 -1.90 12.45 -13.71
N ASN A 81 -1.63 11.25 -14.26
CA ASN A 81 -0.31 10.64 -14.33
C ASN A 81 0.37 10.53 -12.96
N ILE A 82 -0.40 10.14 -11.94
CA ILE A 82 0.08 9.88 -10.57
C ILE A 82 0.06 8.38 -10.31
N TYR A 83 1.20 7.81 -9.92
CA TYR A 83 1.32 6.41 -9.55
C TYR A 83 2.09 6.25 -8.24
N VAL A 84 1.64 5.34 -7.39
CA VAL A 84 2.25 5.01 -6.10
C VAL A 84 2.65 3.55 -6.15
N THR A 85 3.92 3.24 -5.87
CA THR A 85 4.37 1.85 -5.77
C THR A 85 4.00 1.27 -4.40
N PRO A 86 3.88 -0.05 -4.25
CA PRO A 86 3.77 -0.67 -2.94
C PRO A 86 5.00 -0.34 -2.07
N ALA A 87 4.82 -0.30 -0.75
CA ALA A 87 5.90 -0.02 0.19
C ALA A 87 6.52 -1.31 0.73
N ARG A 88 7.84 -1.44 0.58
CA ARG A 88 8.61 -2.49 1.24
C ARG A 88 9.08 -2.04 2.61
N SER A 89 9.23 -2.96 3.55
CA SER A 89 9.93 -2.68 4.80
C SER A 89 11.44 -2.50 4.54
N LEU A 90 12.02 -1.46 5.12
CA LEU A 90 13.48 -1.30 5.26
C LEU A 90 13.95 -1.95 6.56
N ASN A 91 13.21 -1.70 7.64
CA ASN A 91 13.38 -2.32 8.94
C ASN A 91 12.00 -2.50 9.58
N HIS A 92 11.76 -3.62 10.23
CA HIS A 92 10.53 -3.82 11.00
C HIS A 92 10.78 -4.77 12.17
N SER A 93 9.96 -4.62 13.19
CA SER A 93 9.77 -5.63 14.21
C SER A 93 8.30 -6.02 14.27
N SER A 94 8.01 -7.20 14.81
CA SER A 94 6.64 -7.67 15.00
C SER A 94 6.30 -7.77 16.47
N ILE A 95 5.08 -7.40 16.81
CA ILE A 95 4.49 -7.62 18.13
C ILE A 95 3.32 -8.59 18.02
N LEU A 96 3.10 -9.39 19.05
CA LEU A 96 2.00 -10.34 19.10
C LEU A 96 1.01 -9.90 20.17
N ASN A 97 -0.11 -9.33 19.75
CA ASN A 97 -1.18 -8.91 20.65
C ASN A 97 -2.26 -9.99 20.73
N THR A 98 -2.81 -10.20 21.92
CA THR A 98 -3.97 -11.07 22.12
C THR A 98 -5.19 -10.20 22.39
N TRP A 99 -6.20 -10.31 21.55
CA TRP A 99 -7.47 -9.63 21.73
C TRP A 99 -8.54 -10.63 22.16
N LYS A 100 -9.48 -10.17 22.98
CA LYS A 100 -10.64 -10.94 23.42
C LYS A 100 -11.89 -10.16 23.05
N TYR A 101 -12.84 -10.84 22.44
CA TYR A 101 -14.16 -10.27 22.20
C TYR A 101 -14.94 -10.40 23.51
N ALA A 102 -14.88 -9.36 24.33
CA ALA A 102 -15.66 -9.27 25.55
C ALA A 102 -16.91 -8.41 25.29
N ASN A 103 -18.07 -8.88 25.70
CA ASN A 103 -19.23 -7.99 25.83
C ASN A 103 -19.06 -7.22 27.14
N ASN A 104 -19.12 -5.90 27.10
CA ASN A 104 -19.08 -5.07 28.31
C ASN A 104 -20.26 -5.37 29.26
N ASN A 105 -21.33 -6.00 28.79
CA ASN A 105 -22.46 -6.42 29.61
C ASN A 105 -22.18 -7.70 30.42
N TYR A 106 -21.14 -8.49 30.11
CA TYR A 106 -20.83 -9.77 30.79
C TYR A 106 -20.08 -9.59 32.12
N HIS A 107 -20.27 -8.47 32.81
CA HIS A 107 -19.61 -8.27 34.11
C HIS A 107 -20.12 -9.18 35.23
N VAL A 108 -21.12 -10.06 35.00
CA VAL A 108 -21.73 -10.84 36.10
C VAL A 108 -22.00 -12.33 35.82
N GLU A 109 -22.17 -12.82 34.59
CA GLU A 109 -22.50 -14.26 34.40
C GLU A 109 -21.73 -14.94 33.25
N MET A 110 -21.14 -16.09 33.54
CA MET A 110 -20.47 -16.97 32.57
C MET A 110 -21.50 -17.74 31.73
N GLU A 111 -22.21 -17.07 30.84
CA GLU A 111 -23.07 -17.75 29.86
C GLU A 111 -22.25 -18.29 28.68
N LYS A 112 -22.46 -19.57 28.32
CA LYS A 112 -21.88 -20.13 27.10
C LYS A 112 -22.57 -19.52 25.88
N THR A 113 -21.80 -18.77 25.08
CA THR A 113 -22.29 -18.19 23.82
C THR A 113 -22.74 -19.31 22.87
N GLN A 114 -24.02 -19.34 22.49
CA GLN A 114 -24.58 -20.34 21.58
C GLN A 114 -24.19 -20.13 20.10
N LYS A 115 -23.65 -18.95 19.76
CA LYS A 115 -23.19 -18.62 18.40
C LYS A 115 -21.69 -18.92 18.27
N ASN A 116 -21.29 -19.51 17.15
CA ASN A 116 -19.88 -19.76 16.81
C ASN A 116 -19.18 -18.45 16.38
N ILE A 117 -19.06 -17.51 17.31
CA ILE A 117 -18.37 -16.23 17.13
C ILE A 117 -16.98 -16.37 17.78
N PRO A 118 -15.91 -15.93 17.11
CA PRO A 118 -14.57 -15.95 17.70
C PRO A 118 -14.54 -15.18 19.03
N SER A 119 -14.23 -15.87 20.13
CA SER A 119 -14.16 -15.27 21.48
C SER A 119 -12.82 -14.60 21.77
N PHE A 120 -11.76 -15.03 21.10
CA PHE A 120 -10.43 -14.42 21.19
C PHE A 120 -9.61 -14.72 19.94
N GLY A 121 -8.59 -13.90 19.69
CA GLY A 121 -7.63 -14.09 18.63
C GLY A 121 -6.28 -13.48 18.96
N ARG A 122 -5.29 -13.75 18.12
CA ARG A 122 -3.97 -13.14 18.19
C ARG A 122 -3.71 -12.39 16.90
N ALA A 123 -3.18 -11.19 17.01
CA ALA A 123 -2.73 -10.38 15.90
C ALA A 123 -1.21 -10.27 15.99
N LYS A 124 -0.52 -10.76 14.96
CA LYS A 124 0.91 -10.48 14.75
C LYS A 124 0.99 -9.25 13.87
N GLU A 125 1.34 -8.14 14.49
CA GLU A 125 1.35 -6.82 13.88
C GLU A 125 2.77 -6.34 13.65
N ILE A 126 2.89 -5.29 12.85
CA ILE A 126 4.15 -4.56 12.71
C ILE A 126 4.23 -3.52 13.83
N ALA A 127 5.32 -3.52 14.58
CA ALA A 127 5.50 -2.61 15.71
C ALA A 127 5.76 -1.17 15.24
N ALA A 128 5.60 -0.22 16.17
CA ALA A 128 6.08 1.15 16.01
C ALA A 128 7.58 1.18 15.68
N GLU A 129 8.05 2.31 15.16
CA GLU A 129 9.43 2.55 14.69
C GLU A 129 9.84 1.70 13.48
N SER A 130 8.94 0.87 12.95
CA SER A 130 9.16 0.18 11.69
C SER A 130 9.12 1.17 10.52
N ILE A 131 10.03 1.00 9.57
CA ILE A 131 10.27 1.91 8.45
C ILE A 131 9.96 1.20 7.14
N PHE A 132 9.20 1.87 6.28
CA PHE A 132 8.84 1.42 4.94
C PHE A 132 9.29 2.43 3.89
N GLU A 133 9.58 1.95 2.68
CA GLU A 133 9.98 2.76 1.53
C GLU A 133 9.10 2.45 0.32
N PHE A 134 8.65 3.50 -0.35
CA PHE A 134 7.93 3.42 -1.62
C PHE A 134 8.24 4.63 -2.50
N PHE A 135 7.75 4.62 -3.73
CA PHE A 135 7.92 5.70 -4.68
C PHE A 135 6.59 6.27 -5.14
N VAL A 136 6.57 7.58 -5.37
CA VAL A 136 5.47 8.28 -6.03
C VAL A 136 5.98 8.88 -7.32
N ILE A 137 5.37 8.50 -8.44
CA ILE A 137 5.67 8.98 -9.78
C ILE A 137 4.56 9.95 -10.17
N SER A 138 4.92 11.17 -10.58
CA SER A 138 3.95 12.20 -10.95
C SER A 138 4.46 13.07 -12.08
N GLN A 139 3.58 13.62 -12.90
CA GLN A 139 3.95 14.68 -13.86
C GLN A 139 3.82 16.10 -13.28
N LYS A 140 3.19 16.23 -12.11
CA LYS A 140 2.98 17.49 -11.39
C LYS A 140 3.61 17.41 -10.00
N GLU A 141 4.00 18.55 -9.44
CA GLU A 141 4.49 18.58 -8.07
C GLU A 141 3.37 18.20 -7.09
N LEU A 142 3.64 17.27 -6.18
CA LEU A 142 2.66 16.77 -5.20
C LEU A 142 3.03 17.24 -3.79
N LYS A 143 2.05 17.79 -3.07
CA LYS A 143 2.18 18.17 -1.66
C LYS A 143 1.59 17.09 -0.76
N LEU A 144 2.32 15.99 -0.61
CA LEU A 144 1.88 14.85 0.19
C LEU A 144 1.78 15.20 1.69
N PRO A 145 0.83 14.62 2.44
CA PRO A 145 0.66 14.89 3.86
C PRO A 145 1.81 14.30 4.68
N LYS A 146 2.21 15.01 5.74
CA LYS A 146 3.23 14.54 6.71
C LYS A 146 2.71 13.39 7.59
N TRP A 147 1.44 13.40 7.95
CA TRP A 147 0.84 12.41 8.84
C TRP A 147 -0.26 11.67 8.11
N ILE A 148 -0.21 10.33 8.16
CA ILE A 148 -1.20 9.46 7.55
C ILE A 148 -1.73 8.44 8.57
N ARG A 149 -2.82 7.77 8.20
CA ARG A 149 -3.44 6.68 8.96
C ARG A 149 -3.43 5.43 8.11
N LEU A 150 -2.99 4.31 8.69
CA LEU A 150 -2.79 3.05 7.98
C LEU A 150 -3.45 1.88 8.70
N GLY A 151 -3.80 0.85 7.93
CA GLY A 151 -4.33 -0.42 8.45
C GLY A 151 -5.75 -0.31 9.03
N LYS A 152 -6.23 -1.43 9.55
CA LYS A 152 -7.57 -1.55 10.16
C LYS A 152 -7.68 -0.80 11.48
N TRP A 153 -6.56 -0.55 12.17
CA TRP A 153 -6.51 0.14 13.46
C TRP A 153 -6.24 1.64 13.34
N MET A 154 -6.11 2.16 12.12
CA MET A 154 -5.83 3.58 11.88
C MET A 154 -4.54 4.03 12.59
N SER A 155 -3.52 3.18 12.49
CA SER A 155 -2.20 3.40 13.05
C SER A 155 -1.62 4.69 12.49
N LYS A 156 -1.11 5.55 13.37
CA LYS A 156 -0.51 6.82 12.96
C LYS A 156 0.87 6.55 12.37
N ALA A 157 1.18 7.20 11.25
CA ALA A 157 2.50 7.12 10.64
C ALA A 157 2.95 8.48 10.09
N GLU A 158 4.25 8.72 10.16
CA GLU A 158 4.91 9.90 9.59
C GLU A 158 5.41 9.57 8.18
N VAL A 159 5.23 10.50 7.24
CA VAL A 159 5.71 10.39 5.87
C VAL A 159 6.81 11.41 5.63
N THR A 160 7.99 10.93 5.24
CA THR A 160 9.08 11.75 4.73
C THR A 160 9.12 11.64 3.21
N VAL A 161 9.26 12.76 2.51
CA VAL A 161 9.17 12.83 1.04
C VAL A 161 10.41 13.54 0.52
N GLU A 162 11.14 12.87 -0.36
CA GLU A 162 12.36 13.39 -0.98
C GLU A 162 12.27 13.25 -2.51
N PRO A 163 12.41 14.33 -3.30
CA PRO A 163 12.48 14.20 -4.74
C PRO A 163 13.79 13.50 -5.14
N LEU A 164 13.70 12.48 -5.99
CA LEU A 164 14.86 11.82 -6.58
C LEU A 164 15.56 12.73 -7.60
N PRO A 165 16.87 12.55 -7.82
CA PRO A 165 17.61 13.32 -8.79
C PRO A 165 17.10 13.06 -10.22
N LYS A 166 17.66 13.80 -11.19
CA LYS A 166 17.31 13.65 -12.60
C LYS A 166 17.44 12.19 -13.05
N HIS A 167 16.39 11.71 -13.69
CA HIS A 167 16.35 10.35 -14.24
C HIS A 167 16.64 10.37 -15.75
N LYS A 168 17.09 9.22 -16.24
CA LYS A 168 17.17 8.86 -17.65
C LYS A 168 16.24 7.69 -17.90
N ILE A 169 15.53 7.72 -19.02
CA ILE A 169 14.73 6.59 -19.46
C ILE A 169 15.66 5.68 -20.26
N SER A 170 15.74 4.42 -19.85
CA SER A 170 16.48 3.37 -20.55
C SER A 170 15.54 2.21 -20.86
N GLU A 171 15.90 1.39 -21.84
CA GLU A 171 15.12 0.22 -22.24
C GLU A 171 16.03 -1.00 -22.26
N GLY A 172 15.56 -2.12 -21.73
CA GLY A 172 16.33 -3.35 -21.68
C GLY A 172 15.85 -4.30 -20.59
N ILE A 173 16.71 -5.25 -20.24
CA ILE A 173 16.46 -6.18 -19.13
C ILE A 173 16.97 -5.54 -17.84
N PHE A 174 16.13 -5.54 -16.82
CA PHE A 174 16.49 -5.01 -15.51
C PHE A 174 15.79 -5.77 -14.38
N THR A 175 16.32 -5.59 -13.18
CA THR A 175 15.74 -6.14 -11.95
C THR A 175 15.23 -4.99 -11.09
N CYS A 176 13.97 -5.09 -10.66
CA CYS A 176 13.36 -4.20 -9.67
C CYS A 176 13.22 -4.95 -8.35
N THR A 177 13.95 -4.51 -7.32
CA THR A 177 13.91 -5.11 -5.98
C THR A 177 12.66 -4.71 -5.20
N HIS A 178 12.05 -3.58 -5.55
CA HIS A 178 10.86 -3.09 -4.87
C HIS A 178 9.63 -3.88 -5.31
N PRO A 179 8.66 -4.06 -4.40
CA PRO A 179 7.41 -4.73 -4.73
C PRO A 179 6.64 -3.91 -5.76
N LEU A 180 5.97 -4.61 -6.64
CA LEU A 180 5.16 -4.08 -7.73
C LEU A 180 3.81 -4.79 -7.73
N ASN A 181 2.77 -4.07 -8.12
CA ASN A 181 1.51 -4.71 -8.44
C ASN A 181 1.63 -5.32 -9.84
N PRO A 182 1.45 -6.63 -10.00
CA PRO A 182 1.59 -7.28 -11.30
C PRO A 182 0.61 -6.71 -12.34
N LEU A 183 -0.63 -6.38 -11.95
CA LEU A 183 -1.63 -5.82 -12.87
C LEU A 183 -1.16 -4.50 -13.49
N ASP A 184 -0.40 -3.71 -12.73
CA ASP A 184 0.01 -2.37 -13.14
C ASP A 184 1.24 -2.41 -14.07
N VAL A 185 2.04 -3.50 -14.04
CA VAL A 185 3.36 -3.59 -14.70
C VAL A 185 3.37 -4.54 -15.90
N MET A 186 2.59 -5.61 -15.90
CA MET A 186 2.67 -6.70 -16.89
C MET A 186 2.21 -6.32 -18.30
N PHE A 187 1.39 -5.28 -18.47
CA PHE A 187 0.92 -4.86 -19.81
C PHE A 187 2.01 -4.19 -20.65
N ASN A 188 2.90 -3.44 -19.99
CA ASN A 188 3.92 -2.64 -20.67
C ASN A 188 5.32 -3.27 -20.59
N ASN A 189 5.49 -4.30 -19.76
CA ASN A 189 6.77 -4.95 -19.51
C ASN A 189 6.62 -6.46 -19.56
N GLN A 190 7.57 -7.13 -20.20
CA GLN A 190 7.65 -8.59 -20.19
C GLN A 190 8.30 -9.05 -18.89
N VAL A 191 7.50 -9.57 -17.97
CA VAL A 191 7.98 -10.14 -16.71
C VAL A 191 8.62 -11.51 -16.98
N ILE A 192 9.86 -11.71 -16.49
CA ILE A 192 10.68 -12.91 -16.74
C ILE A 192 10.71 -13.80 -15.48
N SER A 193 11.00 -13.23 -14.31
CA SER A 193 11.03 -13.94 -13.02
C SER A 193 10.64 -13.01 -11.88
N TYR A 194 10.06 -13.55 -10.81
CA TYR A 194 9.63 -12.80 -9.63
C TYR A 194 9.35 -13.71 -8.44
N ASP A 195 9.40 -13.13 -7.25
CA ASP A 195 8.85 -13.72 -6.03
C ASP A 195 7.44 -13.18 -5.78
N VAL A 196 6.54 -14.00 -5.23
CA VAL A 196 5.16 -13.60 -4.94
C VAL A 196 4.99 -13.29 -3.46
N VAL A 197 4.33 -12.16 -3.17
CA VAL A 197 3.84 -11.81 -1.85
C VAL A 197 2.32 -11.93 -1.84
N ASN A 198 1.84 -13.03 -1.27
CA ASN A 198 0.41 -13.34 -1.23
C ASN A 198 -0.30 -12.41 -0.26
N MET A 199 -1.17 -11.55 -0.78
CA MET A 199 -2.03 -10.67 0.00
C MET A 199 -3.24 -10.21 -0.82
N PRO A 200 -4.36 -9.84 -0.17
CA PRO A 200 -5.45 -9.12 -0.82
C PRO A 200 -5.10 -7.62 -0.99
N PRO A 201 -5.77 -6.89 -1.91
CA PRO A 201 -6.76 -7.38 -2.87
C PRO A 201 -6.12 -8.10 -4.07
N VAL A 202 -4.84 -7.82 -4.36
CA VAL A 202 -4.05 -8.46 -5.41
C VAL A 202 -2.70 -8.83 -4.81
N SER A 203 -2.21 -10.04 -5.12
CA SER A 203 -0.89 -10.47 -4.66
C SER A 203 0.19 -9.67 -5.39
N LEU A 204 1.17 -9.18 -4.63
CA LEU A 204 2.25 -8.37 -5.16
C LEU A 204 3.40 -9.27 -5.64
N ILE A 205 4.24 -8.71 -6.50
CA ILE A 205 5.47 -9.36 -6.97
C ILE A 205 6.68 -8.54 -6.54
N GLN A 206 7.78 -9.20 -6.16
CA GLN A 206 9.04 -8.55 -5.77
C GLN A 206 10.23 -9.24 -6.42
N ASN A 207 11.41 -8.61 -6.34
CA ASN A 207 12.64 -9.10 -7.00
C ASN A 207 12.41 -9.41 -8.49
N VAL A 208 11.66 -8.54 -9.16
CA VAL A 208 11.13 -8.78 -10.50
C VAL A 208 12.22 -8.54 -11.53
N GLN A 209 12.60 -9.57 -12.27
CA GLN A 209 13.35 -9.41 -13.51
C GLN A 209 12.36 -9.23 -14.66
N MET A 210 12.53 -8.16 -15.43
CA MET A 210 11.64 -7.86 -16.55
C MET A 210 12.38 -7.14 -17.67
N ARG A 211 11.77 -7.17 -18.86
CA ARG A 211 12.21 -6.41 -20.03
C ARG A 211 11.20 -5.29 -20.31
N GLY A 212 11.69 -4.07 -20.45
CA GLY A 212 10.88 -2.91 -20.79
C GLY A 212 11.59 -1.61 -20.52
N GLN A 213 10.82 -0.53 -20.42
CA GLN A 213 11.35 0.81 -20.13
C GLN A 213 11.44 1.02 -18.62
N TYR A 214 12.54 1.62 -18.16
CA TYR A 214 12.75 1.92 -16.76
C TYR A 214 13.42 3.27 -16.56
N TYR A 215 13.17 3.85 -15.39
CA TYR A 215 13.87 5.01 -14.88
C TYR A 215 15.16 4.58 -14.21
N GLN A 216 16.25 5.22 -14.61
CA GLN A 216 17.56 5.13 -13.96
C GLN A 216 17.97 6.51 -13.48
N PHE A 217 18.54 6.59 -12.28
CA PHE A 217 18.83 7.87 -11.64
C PHE A 217 20.33 8.16 -11.65
N ASP A 218 20.70 9.40 -11.96
CA ASP A 218 22.10 9.82 -11.87
C ASP A 218 22.55 9.77 -10.40
N GLY A 219 23.61 9.02 -10.11
CA GLY A 219 24.15 8.82 -8.76
C GLY A 219 23.54 7.67 -7.95
N ILE A 220 22.48 6.99 -8.44
CA ILE A 220 21.86 5.83 -7.78
C ILE A 220 21.77 4.66 -8.77
N GLN A 221 22.86 3.90 -8.90
CA GLN A 221 22.96 2.85 -9.93
C GLN A 221 22.04 1.65 -9.68
N ASN A 222 21.76 1.33 -8.42
CA ASN A 222 21.01 0.13 -8.04
C ASN A 222 19.48 0.33 -8.06
N LEU A 223 19.02 1.57 -8.23
CA LEU A 223 17.58 1.86 -8.26
C LEU A 223 17.09 1.92 -9.69
N LYS A 224 16.27 0.94 -10.07
CA LYS A 224 15.57 0.89 -11.35
C LYS A 224 14.08 0.73 -11.09
N ILE A 225 13.29 1.68 -11.58
CA ILE A 225 11.84 1.71 -11.41
C ILE A 225 11.21 1.54 -12.79
N PRO A 226 10.24 0.62 -13.00
CA PRO A 226 9.58 0.51 -14.29
C PRO A 226 8.94 1.83 -14.70
N ALA A 227 9.01 2.15 -15.98
CA ALA A 227 8.31 3.29 -16.55
C ALA A 227 6.93 2.86 -17.05
N ARG A 228 6.06 3.85 -17.30
CA ARG A 228 4.70 3.63 -17.83
C ARG A 228 3.87 2.67 -16.96
N ILE A 229 3.99 2.79 -15.64
CA ILE A 229 3.13 2.05 -14.71
C ILE A 229 1.83 2.84 -14.52
N GLU A 230 0.71 2.15 -14.48
CA GLU A 230 -0.62 2.73 -14.28
C GLU A 230 -1.53 1.73 -13.57
N TYR A 231 -2.54 2.22 -12.84
CA TYR A 231 -3.49 1.34 -12.15
C TYR A 231 -4.35 0.58 -13.16
N ARG A 232 -4.40 -0.75 -13.04
CA ARG A 232 -5.25 -1.62 -13.86
C ARG A 232 -6.08 -2.56 -12.98
N PHE A 233 -7.33 -2.79 -13.37
CA PHE A 233 -8.32 -3.53 -12.58
C PHE A 233 -8.96 -4.71 -13.30
N ARG A 234 -8.81 -4.78 -14.63
CA ARG A 234 -9.34 -5.82 -15.51
C ARG A 234 -8.28 -6.19 -16.55
N ASN A 235 -8.24 -7.46 -16.94
CA ASN A 235 -7.53 -7.93 -18.13
C ASN A 235 -8.35 -7.66 -19.39
#